data_AF-A0A3D1A6M4-F1
#
_entry.id   AF-A0A3D1A6M4-F1
#
_cell.length_a   1.000
_cell.length_b   1.000
_cell.length_c   1.000
_cell.angle_alpha   90.00
_cell.angle_beta   90.00
_cell.angle_gamma   90.00
#
_symmetry.space_group_name_H-M   'P 1'
#
loop_
_entity.id
_entity.type
_entity.pdbx_description
1 polymer ?
#
loop_
_entity_poly.entity_id
_entity_poly.type
_entity_poly.pdbx_seq_one_letter_code
_entity_poly.pdbx_strand_id
1 'polypeptide(L)'
;MDIKTAIAELEQLNADLYHKDFLLTWQKNDAEIHAVLKIAEILKEMHAQNIDATMFKTGLAVSNFRDNSTRTRFSFSSACNLLGLAVQDLDEGKSQIAHGET
;
A
#
# COMPACT_ATOMS: atom_id res chain seq x y z
N MET A 1 0.65 -18.92 -9.86
CA MET A 1 2.09 -18.78 -9.53
C MET A 1 2.38 -19.57 -8.26
N ASP A 2 3.55 -20.20 -8.11
CA ASP A 2 3.92 -20.75 -6.80
C ASP A 2 4.39 -19.63 -5.87
N ILE A 3 3.62 -19.39 -4.80
CA ILE A 3 3.84 -18.27 -3.87
C ILE A 3 5.18 -18.41 -3.15
N LYS A 4 5.58 -19.64 -2.77
CA LYS A 4 6.84 -19.86 -2.03
C LYS A 4 8.06 -19.51 -2.86
N THR A 5 8.07 -19.96 -4.11
CA THR A 5 9.12 -19.59 -5.07
C THR A 5 9.15 -18.08 -5.30
N ALA A 6 8.00 -17.43 -5.48
CA ALA A 6 7.92 -15.99 -5.67
C ALA A 6 8.43 -15.18 -4.46
N ILE A 7 8.20 -15.64 -3.24
CA ILE A 7 8.76 -15.03 -2.02
C ILE A 7 10.28 -15.18 -1.99
N ALA A 8 10.81 -16.35 -2.33
CA ALA A 8 12.27 -16.55 -2.39
C ALA A 8 12.93 -15.65 -3.43
N GLU A 9 12.30 -15.45 -4.59
CA GLU A 9 12.76 -14.50 -5.61
C GLU A 9 12.72 -13.05 -5.10
N LEU A 10 11.67 -12.67 -4.37
CA LEU A 10 11.54 -11.33 -3.78
C LEU A 10 12.68 -11.03 -2.79
N GLU A 11 13.05 -12.00 -1.95
CA GLU A 11 14.16 -11.86 -1.00
C GLU A 11 15.50 -11.56 -1.68
N GLN A 12 15.72 -12.08 -2.90
CA GLN A 12 16.96 -11.84 -3.66
C GLN A 12 17.07 -10.44 -4.26
N LEU A 13 15.95 -9.71 -4.40
CA LEU A 13 15.98 -8.35 -4.94
C LEU A 13 16.65 -7.35 -3.98
N ASN A 14 16.73 -7.68 -2.69
CA ASN A 14 17.42 -6.86 -1.67
C ASN A 14 16.94 -5.39 -1.66
N ALA A 15 15.64 -5.18 -1.89
CA ALA A 15 15.01 -3.87 -1.91
C ALA A 15 14.88 -3.28 -0.50
N ASP A 16 15.24 -2.01 -0.36
CA ASP A 16 15.18 -1.29 0.91
C ASP A 16 13.96 -0.35 0.93
N LEU A 17 12.78 -0.90 1.22
CA LEU A 17 11.50 -0.17 1.23
C LEU A 17 10.92 0.06 2.63
N TYR A 18 11.54 -0.53 3.66
CA TYR A 18 11.03 -0.45 5.03
C TYR A 18 11.16 0.98 5.57
N HIS A 19 10.07 1.51 6.13
CA HIS A 19 9.99 2.89 6.65
C HIS A 19 10.33 3.99 5.62
N LYS A 20 10.08 3.76 4.33
CA LYS A 20 10.29 4.76 3.28
C LYS A 20 9.00 5.15 2.58
N ASP A 21 8.90 6.42 2.20
CA ASP A 21 7.83 6.91 1.34
C ASP A 21 8.00 6.43 -0.11
N PHE A 22 6.88 6.30 -0.80
CA PHE A 22 6.83 6.01 -2.24
C PHE A 22 6.12 7.15 -2.97
N LEU A 23 6.86 8.23 -3.25
CA LEU A 23 6.32 9.44 -3.89
C LEU A 23 6.54 9.42 -5.41
N LEU A 24 7.79 9.21 -5.84
CA LEU A 24 8.21 9.33 -7.23
C LEU A 24 9.00 8.08 -7.65
N THR A 25 8.61 7.44 -8.75
CA THR A 25 9.22 6.18 -9.20
C THR A 25 10.69 6.33 -9.58
N TRP A 26 11.09 7.48 -10.14
CA TRP A 26 12.48 7.75 -10.51
C TRP A 26 13.41 8.02 -9.31
N GLN A 27 12.87 8.13 -8.09
CA GLN A 27 13.66 8.15 -6.87
C GLN A 27 13.92 6.74 -6.31
N LYS A 28 13.39 5.70 -6.98
CA LYS A 28 13.57 4.31 -6.62
C LYS A 28 14.55 3.66 -7.57
N ASN A 29 15.34 2.73 -7.04
CA ASN A 29 16.20 1.91 -7.88
C ASN A 29 15.40 0.76 -8.52
N ASP A 30 15.99 0.11 -9.52
CA ASP A 30 15.32 -0.96 -10.25
C ASP A 30 14.87 -2.09 -9.31
N ALA A 31 15.71 -2.50 -8.36
CA ALA A 31 15.36 -3.57 -7.43
C ALA A 31 14.12 -3.25 -6.58
N GLU A 32 14.00 -2.00 -6.11
CA GLU A 32 12.83 -1.51 -5.38
C GLU A 32 11.56 -1.55 -6.24
N ILE A 33 11.64 -1.10 -7.50
CA ILE A 33 10.50 -1.15 -8.42
C ILE A 33 10.07 -2.59 -8.70
N HIS A 34 11.03 -3.48 -8.99
CA HIS A 34 10.75 -4.90 -9.22
C HIS A 34 10.16 -5.57 -7.97
N ALA A 35 10.62 -5.20 -6.78
CA ALA A 35 10.08 -5.72 -5.53
C ALA A 35 8.61 -5.32 -5.33
N VAL A 36 8.23 -4.06 -5.58
CA VAL A 36 6.84 -3.62 -5.50
C VAL A 36 5.94 -4.40 -6.47
N LEU A 37 6.39 -4.59 -7.72
CA LEU A 37 5.63 -5.36 -8.71
C LEU A 37 5.47 -6.82 -8.28
N LYS A 38 6.55 -7.45 -7.80
CA LYS A 38 6.52 -8.85 -7.33
C LYS A 38 5.61 -9.02 -6.11
N ILE A 39 5.65 -8.09 -5.15
CA ILE A 39 4.73 -8.08 -4.00
C ILE A 39 3.28 -8.00 -4.46
N ALA A 40 2.96 -7.14 -5.43
CA ALA A 40 1.61 -7.03 -5.98
C ALA A 40 1.14 -8.33 -6.64
N GLU A 41 2.01 -9.02 -7.39
CA GLU A 41 1.72 -10.34 -7.97
C GLU A 41 1.47 -11.41 -6.89
N ILE A 42 2.29 -11.43 -5.84
CA ILE A 42 2.15 -12.36 -4.71
C ILE A 42 0.81 -12.12 -4.00
N LEU A 43 0.49 -10.88 -3.63
CA LEU A 43 -0.78 -10.54 -2.96
C LEU A 43 -1.99 -10.88 -3.82
N LYS A 44 -1.91 -10.67 -5.14
CA LYS A 44 -2.97 -11.05 -6.09
C LYS A 44 -3.18 -12.57 -6.11
N GLU A 45 -2.11 -13.35 -6.13
CA GLU A 45 -2.18 -14.82 -6.11
C GLU A 45 -2.70 -15.33 -4.76
N MET A 46 -2.24 -14.77 -3.64
CA MET A 46 -2.77 -15.08 -2.30
C MET A 46 -4.28 -14.86 -2.24
N HIS A 47 -4.75 -13.71 -2.72
CA HIS A 47 -6.18 -13.41 -2.78
C HIS A 47 -6.95 -14.41 -3.66
N ALA A 48 -6.43 -14.78 -4.83
CA ALA A 48 -7.04 -15.76 -5.72
C ALA A 48 -7.15 -17.17 -5.08
N GLN A 49 -6.24 -17.50 -4.16
CA GLN A 49 -6.23 -18.75 -3.40
C GLN A 49 -6.98 -18.66 -2.05
N ASN A 50 -7.67 -17.55 -1.77
CA ASN A 50 -8.32 -17.27 -0.47
C ASN A 50 -7.37 -17.37 0.74
N ILE A 51 -6.11 -17.00 0.56
CA ILE A 51 -5.12 -16.94 1.63
C ILE A 51 -5.22 -15.57 2.30
N ASP A 52 -5.34 -15.57 3.63
CA ASP A 52 -5.35 -14.35 4.43
C ASP A 52 -4.01 -13.62 4.34
N ALA A 53 -4.08 -12.32 3.99
CA ALA A 53 -2.93 -11.43 3.88
C ALA A 53 -2.93 -10.35 4.98
N THR A 54 -3.79 -10.49 5.98
CA THR A 54 -3.88 -9.56 7.10
C THR A 54 -2.55 -9.51 7.86
N MET A 55 -1.96 -8.32 7.94
CA MET A 55 -0.72 -8.07 8.68
C MET A 55 -0.96 -7.26 9.96
N PHE A 56 -2.00 -6.43 9.97
CA PHE A 56 -2.33 -5.56 11.07
C PHE A 56 -3.59 -6.06 11.77
N LYS A 57 -3.50 -6.32 13.08
CA LYS A 57 -4.68 -6.61 13.92
C LYS A 57 -5.46 -5.34 14.27
N THR A 58 -4.74 -4.22 14.36
CA THR A 58 -5.26 -2.89 14.65
C THR A 58 -4.35 -1.87 13.97
N GLY A 59 -4.92 -0.79 13.44
CA GLY A 59 -4.16 0.30 12.84
C GLY A 59 -5.06 1.18 11.96
N LEU A 60 -4.64 2.43 11.77
CA LEU A 60 -5.37 3.42 10.98
C LEU A 60 -4.56 3.83 9.76
N ALA A 61 -5.13 3.65 8.57
CA ALA A 61 -4.62 4.19 7.32
C ALA A 61 -5.35 5.52 7.04
N VAL A 62 -4.63 6.63 7.11
CA VAL A 62 -5.20 7.95 6.82
C VAL A 62 -5.21 8.18 5.31
N SER A 63 -6.39 8.48 4.77
CA SER A 63 -6.66 8.71 3.36
C SER A 63 -6.87 10.20 3.12
N ASN A 64 -5.86 10.87 2.55
CA ASN A 64 -5.95 12.30 2.23
C ASN A 64 -6.13 12.50 0.71
N PHE A 65 -7.34 12.91 0.30
CA PHE A 65 -7.67 13.22 -1.10
C PHE A 65 -8.10 14.68 -1.23
N ARG A 66 -7.31 15.47 -1.96
CA ARG A 66 -7.59 16.89 -2.27
C ARG A 66 -8.48 17.10 -3.50
N ASP A 67 -8.75 16.03 -4.24
CA ASP A 67 -9.60 16.05 -5.44
C ASP A 67 -10.49 14.80 -5.46
N ASN A 68 -11.58 14.87 -6.22
CA ASN A 68 -12.57 13.83 -6.35
C ASN A 68 -12.06 12.69 -7.25
N SER A 69 -11.36 11.73 -6.63
CA SER A 69 -10.82 10.55 -7.32
C SER A 69 -11.38 9.23 -6.76
N THR A 70 -12.60 8.88 -7.17
CA THR A 70 -13.32 7.69 -6.67
C THR A 70 -12.53 6.40 -6.86
N ARG A 71 -11.95 6.16 -8.05
CA ARG A 71 -11.22 4.91 -8.34
C ARG A 71 -9.99 4.73 -7.44
N THR A 72 -9.24 5.81 -7.22
CA THR A 72 -8.02 5.78 -6.40
C THR A 72 -8.38 5.60 -4.93
N ARG A 73 -9.41 6.29 -4.43
CA ARG A 73 -9.89 6.14 -3.05
C ARG A 73 -10.37 4.72 -2.76
N PHE A 74 -11.16 4.14 -3.66
CA PHE A 74 -11.59 2.75 -3.54
C PHE A 74 -10.41 1.77 -3.60
N SER A 75 -9.44 2.00 -4.49
CA SER A 75 -8.25 1.14 -4.59
C SER A 75 -7.43 1.16 -3.29
N PHE A 76 -7.19 2.34 -2.73
CA PHE A 76 -6.48 2.50 -1.46
C PHE A 76 -7.24 1.84 -0.29
N SER A 77 -8.56 2.06 -0.21
CA SER A 77 -9.36 1.47 0.85
C SER A 77 -9.41 -0.05 0.78
N SER A 78 -9.48 -0.62 -0.43
CA SER A 78 -9.44 -2.08 -0.64
C SER A 78 -8.10 -2.66 -0.22
N ALA A 79 -6.99 -1.99 -0.54
CA ALA A 79 -5.65 -2.43 -0.11
C ALA A 79 -5.47 -2.37 1.41
N CYS A 80 -5.98 -1.32 2.06
CA CYS A 80 -5.95 -1.22 3.54
C CYS A 80 -6.74 -2.36 4.20
N ASN A 81 -7.94 -2.65 3.68
CA ASN A 81 -8.77 -3.75 4.18
C ASN A 81 -8.08 -5.11 4.02
N LEU A 82 -7.48 -5.38 2.85
CA LEU A 82 -6.72 -6.62 2.60
C LEU A 82 -5.64 -6.87 3.67
N LEU A 83 -5.01 -5.80 4.17
CA LEU A 83 -3.94 -5.86 5.17
C LEU A 83 -4.45 -5.76 6.63
N GLY A 84 -5.75 -5.56 6.85
CA GLY A 84 -6.37 -5.44 8.18
C GLY A 84 -6.38 -4.04 8.80
N LEU A 85 -6.15 -2.99 7.99
CA LEU A 85 -6.17 -1.60 8.46
C LEU A 85 -7.56 -0.98 8.33
N ALA A 86 -7.93 -0.18 9.34
CA ALA A 86 -9.10 0.69 9.25
C ALA A 86 -8.73 1.95 8.46
N VAL A 87 -9.60 2.40 7.55
CA VAL A 87 -9.37 3.62 6.76
C VAL A 87 -10.05 4.81 7.42
N GLN A 88 -9.31 5.90 7.58
CA GLN A 88 -9.85 7.19 8.01
C GLN A 88 -9.63 8.22 6.92
N ASP A 89 -10.70 8.65 6.27
CA ASP A 89 -10.62 9.76 5.34
C ASP A 89 -10.37 11.07 6.10
N LEU A 90 -9.36 11.82 5.66
CA LEU A 90 -9.09 13.18 6.13
C LEU A 90 -9.85 14.15 5.23
N ASP A 91 -10.89 14.75 5.79
CA ASP A 91 -11.64 15.83 5.15
C ASP A 91 -10.92 17.15 5.42
N GLU A 92 -10.14 17.65 4.45
CA GLU A 92 -9.42 18.92 4.60
C GLU A 92 -10.39 20.09 4.89
N GLY A 93 -11.63 20.04 4.43
CA GLY A 93 -12.66 21.06 4.70
C GLY A 93 -13.14 21.09 6.16
N LYS A 94 -12.92 20.01 6.92
CA LYS A 94 -13.18 19.91 8.37
C LYS A 94 -11.89 19.86 9.20
N SER A 95 -10.74 19.82 8.55
CA SER A 95 -9.43 19.73 9.20
C SER A 95 -8.90 21.11 9.55
N GLN A 96 -8.14 21.21 10.64
CA GLN A 96 -7.46 22.44 11.08
C GLN A 96 -6.38 22.91 10.09
N ILE A 97 -5.99 22.06 9.13
CA ILE A 97 -5.13 22.43 7.99
C ILE A 97 -5.78 23.56 7.16
N ALA A 98 -7.11 23.59 7.02
CA ALA A 98 -7.82 24.69 6.36
C ALA A 98 -7.86 25.99 7.21
N HIS A 99 -7.56 25.92 8.50
CA HIS A 99 -7.49 27.04 9.43
C HIS A 99 -6.05 27.54 9.67
N GLY A 100 -5.06 27.02 8.92
CA GLY A 100 -3.69 27.52 8.94
C GLY A 100 -2.72 26.80 9.90
N GLU A 101 -3.08 25.63 10.43
CA GLU A 101 -2.08 24.74 11.02
C GLU A 101 -1.18 24.16 9.93
N THR A 102 0.14 24.32 10.10
CA THR A 102 1.19 23.69 9.26
C THR A 102 1.51 22.29 9.72
#